data_AF-A0A2L2BRY1-F1
#
_entry.id   AF-A0A2L2BRY1-F1
#
_cell.length_a   1.000
_cell.length_b   1.000
_cell.length_c   1.000
_cell.angle_alpha   90.00
_cell.angle_beta   90.00
_cell.angle_gamma   90.00
#
_symmetry.space_group_name_H-M   'P 1'
#
loop_
_entity.id
_entity.type
_entity.pdbx_description
1 polymer ?
#
loop_
_entity_poly.entity_id
_entity_poly.type
_entity_poly.pdbx_seq_one_letter_code
_entity_poly.pdbx_strand_id
1 'polypeptide(L)'
;MRQNYRDLKVAVLGSGTVGSEVVHRLLHEREELGARIGAELDVVGVAVRDLTKPRNQDIPSELLTTDADSLIAGADIVVELMGGIEPAKSLILHALESGADVISANKALLAAHGPELFDAATAVGAQLYYEAAVAGAIPIIRPLRDSLAGDKVQRILGIVNGTTNFILDLMDREGQSMEAALATATELGYAEADPTADVGGYDAQQKAALLAQLAFHTAIDLEQVGREGITEISLEQVEAAREAGYVIKLLAICERVNEGGVEGVSVRVHPTLVSRDHPLAAVHGANNAVFVEAEGAGSLMFYGAGAGGPETASAVLGDIVSAARRHVAGGPGVAESTHADLVMVDPGVVPTRYQIALQVRDEPGVLAQIASVFSEQGVSVETLNQSAPAHPHSGEELATLVIHTHTAPEASLAHTVAQLADSPVVASVSGVVRVEGS
;
A
#
# COMPACT_ATOMS: atom_id res chain seq x y z
N MET A 1 -35.21 -13.79 18.00
CA MET A 1 -35.12 -12.60 17.12
C MET A 1 -34.86 -12.92 15.65
N ARG A 2 -34.29 -14.08 15.26
CA ARG A 2 -34.06 -14.48 13.84
C ARG A 2 -35.30 -14.54 12.94
N GLN A 3 -36.51 -14.75 13.48
CA GLN A 3 -37.70 -15.11 12.67
C GLN A 3 -38.38 -13.96 11.91
N ASN A 4 -37.93 -12.71 12.02
CA ASN A 4 -38.69 -11.56 11.49
C ASN A 4 -37.98 -10.74 10.40
N TYR A 5 -36.74 -11.07 9.99
CA TYR A 5 -36.05 -10.38 8.90
C TYR A 5 -36.06 -11.22 7.63
N ARG A 6 -36.29 -10.58 6.48
CA ARG A 6 -36.09 -11.23 5.18
C ARG A 6 -34.62 -11.58 5.00
N ASP A 7 -34.36 -12.66 4.28
CA ASP A 7 -33.01 -13.02 3.86
C ASP A 7 -32.44 -11.93 2.96
N LEU A 8 -31.14 -11.63 3.14
CA LEU A 8 -30.42 -10.66 2.33
C LEU A 8 -29.77 -11.38 1.15
N LYS A 9 -30.10 -10.92 -0.06
CA LYS A 9 -29.62 -11.52 -1.30
C LYS A 9 -28.23 -11.02 -1.63
N VAL A 10 -27.30 -11.96 -1.81
CA VAL A 10 -25.89 -11.69 -2.14
C VAL A 10 -25.60 -12.20 -3.55
N ALA A 11 -25.19 -11.29 -4.42
CA ALA A 11 -24.67 -11.61 -5.75
C ALA A 11 -23.15 -11.51 -5.75
N VAL A 12 -22.46 -12.48 -6.37
CA VAL A 12 -20.99 -12.45 -6.49
C VAL A 12 -20.60 -12.33 -7.95
N LEU A 13 -19.77 -11.35 -8.28
CA LEU A 13 -19.22 -11.13 -9.62
C LEU A 13 -17.77 -11.59 -9.63
N GLY A 14 -17.49 -12.69 -10.31
CA GLY A 14 -16.16 -13.30 -10.36
C GLY A 14 -15.99 -14.43 -9.35
N SER A 15 -15.35 -15.51 -9.80
CA SER A 15 -15.11 -16.73 -9.03
C SER A 15 -13.67 -17.22 -9.22
N GLY A 16 -12.72 -16.29 -9.12
CA GLY A 16 -11.29 -16.61 -9.07
C GLY A 16 -10.87 -17.18 -7.72
N THR A 17 -9.59 -17.06 -7.37
CA THR A 17 -9.05 -17.53 -6.08
C THR A 17 -9.81 -16.94 -4.89
N VAL A 18 -10.02 -15.62 -4.87
CA VAL A 18 -10.75 -14.95 -3.78
C VAL A 18 -12.26 -15.24 -3.85
N GLY A 19 -12.87 -15.10 -5.03
CA GLY A 19 -14.31 -15.27 -5.19
C GLY A 19 -14.81 -16.68 -4.83
N SER A 20 -14.03 -17.70 -5.17
CA SER A 20 -14.37 -19.09 -4.79
C SER A 20 -14.32 -19.33 -3.28
N GLU A 21 -13.34 -18.75 -2.57
CA GLU A 21 -13.27 -18.79 -1.11
C GLU A 21 -14.44 -18.06 -0.44
N VAL A 22 -14.80 -16.88 -0.96
CA VAL A 22 -15.95 -16.09 -0.45
C VAL A 22 -17.25 -16.87 -0.60
N VAL A 23 -17.54 -17.40 -1.80
CA VAL A 23 -18.76 -18.19 -2.05
C VAL A 23 -18.77 -19.44 -1.18
N HIS A 24 -17.65 -20.15 -1.09
CA HIS A 24 -17.55 -21.35 -0.27
C HIS A 24 -17.92 -21.06 1.19
N ARG A 25 -17.35 -20.01 1.79
CA ARG A 25 -17.64 -19.63 3.19
C ARG A 25 -19.05 -19.11 3.38
N LEU A 26 -19.60 -18.34 2.44
CA LEU A 26 -21.02 -17.91 2.52
C LEU A 26 -21.98 -19.10 2.56
N LEU A 27 -21.69 -20.17 1.82
CA LEU A 27 -22.53 -21.37 1.79
C LEU A 27 -22.34 -22.25 3.04
N HIS A 28 -21.10 -22.45 3.50
CA HIS A 28 -20.78 -23.39 4.59
C HIS A 28 -20.88 -22.78 5.99
N GLU A 29 -20.68 -21.47 6.13
CA GLU A 29 -20.74 -20.74 7.41
C GLU A 29 -22.04 -19.94 7.58
N ARG A 30 -23.06 -20.20 6.75
CA ARG A 30 -24.33 -19.45 6.68
C ARG A 30 -24.98 -19.22 8.05
N GLU A 31 -25.03 -20.25 8.90
CA GLU A 31 -25.66 -20.15 10.22
C GLU A 31 -24.87 -19.22 11.16
N GLU A 32 -23.53 -19.31 11.14
CA GLU A 32 -22.67 -18.50 12.00
C GLU A 32 -22.67 -17.03 11.54
N LEU A 33 -22.56 -16.79 10.24
CA LEU A 33 -22.70 -15.44 9.67
C LEU A 33 -24.08 -14.86 10.00
N GLY A 34 -25.14 -15.65 9.84
CA GLY A 34 -26.50 -15.23 10.19
C GLY A 34 -26.67 -14.91 11.69
N ALA A 35 -25.94 -15.59 12.58
CA ALA A 35 -25.88 -15.25 14.00
C ALA A 35 -25.25 -13.87 14.24
N ARG A 36 -24.17 -13.56 13.52
CA ARG A 36 -23.41 -12.31 13.66
C ARG A 36 -24.13 -11.11 13.06
N ILE A 37 -24.95 -11.33 12.02
CA ILE A 37 -25.70 -10.31 11.28
C ILE A 37 -27.07 -10.05 11.89
N GLY A 38 -27.77 -11.11 12.32
CA GLY A 38 -29.17 -11.05 12.74
C GLY A 38 -30.18 -11.38 11.63
N ALA A 39 -29.71 -11.68 10.41
CA ALA A 39 -30.48 -12.14 9.25
C ALA A 39 -29.65 -13.16 8.46
N GLU A 40 -30.30 -14.04 7.69
CA GLU A 40 -29.59 -14.99 6.82
C GLU A 40 -29.11 -14.31 5.53
N LEU A 41 -27.97 -14.78 5.03
CA LEU A 41 -27.48 -14.44 3.70
C LEU A 41 -27.91 -15.54 2.72
N ASP A 42 -28.43 -15.12 1.57
CA ASP A 42 -28.82 -15.99 0.46
C ASP A 42 -27.97 -15.68 -0.76
N VAL A 43 -27.08 -16.59 -1.15
CA VAL A 43 -26.26 -16.42 -2.35
C VAL A 43 -27.11 -16.74 -3.57
N VAL A 44 -27.58 -15.69 -4.25
CA VAL A 44 -28.54 -15.82 -5.35
C VAL A 44 -27.88 -16.19 -6.68
N GLY A 45 -26.56 -16.04 -6.78
CA GLY A 45 -25.80 -16.45 -7.96
C GLY A 45 -24.38 -15.89 -7.98
N VAL A 46 -23.59 -16.45 -8.89
CA VAL A 46 -22.18 -16.14 -9.12
C VAL A 46 -21.96 -15.91 -10.61
N ALA A 47 -21.77 -14.64 -11.00
CA ALA A 47 -21.50 -14.26 -12.37
C ALA A 47 -20.05 -14.58 -12.76
N VAL A 48 -19.87 -15.31 -13.85
CA VAL A 48 -18.57 -15.76 -14.36
C VAL A 48 -18.53 -15.66 -15.89
N ARG A 49 -17.32 -15.61 -16.46
CA ARG A 49 -17.13 -15.64 -17.93
C ARG A 49 -17.28 -17.03 -18.52
N ASP A 50 -16.94 -18.07 -17.76
CA ASP A 50 -16.93 -19.45 -18.20
C ASP A 50 -17.51 -20.34 -17.10
N LEU A 51 -18.64 -20.99 -17.40
CA LEU A 51 -19.34 -21.89 -16.49
C LEU A 51 -18.54 -23.18 -16.24
N THR A 52 -17.75 -23.62 -17.22
CA THR A 52 -17.05 -24.90 -17.24
C THR A 52 -15.64 -24.86 -16.64
N LYS A 53 -15.06 -23.66 -16.48
CA LYS A 53 -13.73 -23.48 -15.91
C LYS A 53 -13.64 -24.13 -14.51
N PRO A 54 -12.63 -24.97 -14.23
CA PRO A 54 -12.44 -25.54 -12.91
C PRO A 54 -12.15 -24.44 -11.88
N ARG A 55 -12.67 -24.62 -10.67
CA ARG A 55 -12.57 -23.68 -9.55
C ARG A 55 -11.88 -24.36 -8.38
N ASN A 56 -11.22 -23.57 -7.53
CA ASN A 56 -10.48 -24.09 -6.38
C ASN A 56 -11.40 -24.67 -5.30
N GLN A 57 -12.63 -24.13 -5.21
CA GLN A 57 -13.67 -24.60 -4.32
C GLN A 57 -14.88 -25.07 -5.13
N ASP A 58 -15.59 -26.08 -4.61
CA ASP A 58 -16.81 -26.60 -5.22
C ASP A 58 -17.94 -25.57 -5.05
N ILE A 59 -18.45 -25.08 -6.19
CA ILE A 59 -19.55 -24.12 -6.24
C ILE A 59 -20.69 -24.80 -7.00
N PRO A 60 -21.90 -24.90 -6.41
CA PRO A 60 -23.05 -25.50 -7.08
C PRO A 60 -23.29 -24.87 -8.45
N SER A 61 -23.35 -25.70 -9.49
CA SER A 61 -23.47 -25.27 -10.89
C SER A 61 -24.70 -24.42 -11.17
N GLU A 62 -25.77 -24.62 -10.40
CA GLU A 62 -27.02 -23.86 -10.46
C GLU A 62 -26.87 -22.40 -10.02
N LEU A 63 -25.82 -22.08 -9.26
CA LEU A 63 -25.51 -20.70 -8.87
C LEU A 63 -24.70 -19.98 -9.96
N LEU A 64 -24.05 -20.71 -10.87
CA LEU A 64 -23.18 -20.11 -11.87
C LEU A 64 -24.01 -19.53 -13.02
N THR A 65 -23.72 -18.28 -13.40
CA THR A 65 -24.37 -17.60 -14.51
C THR A 65 -23.38 -16.75 -15.30
N THR A 66 -23.68 -16.47 -16.57
CA THR A 66 -22.98 -15.46 -17.37
C THR A 66 -23.74 -14.13 -17.44
N ASP A 67 -24.95 -14.07 -16.89
CA ASP A 67 -25.82 -12.88 -16.88
C ASP A 67 -25.66 -12.12 -15.55
N ALA A 68 -24.71 -11.18 -15.54
CA ALA A 68 -24.43 -10.36 -14.36
C ALA A 68 -25.53 -9.31 -14.09
N ASP A 69 -26.14 -8.76 -15.14
CA ASP A 69 -27.14 -7.68 -15.00
C ASP A 69 -28.41 -8.15 -14.31
N SER A 70 -28.96 -9.30 -14.73
CA SER A 70 -30.13 -9.89 -14.07
C SER A 70 -29.84 -10.27 -12.61
N LEU A 71 -28.60 -10.68 -12.32
CA LEU A 71 -28.17 -11.05 -10.98
C LEU A 71 -28.09 -9.80 -10.06
N ILE A 72 -27.54 -8.70 -10.56
CA ILE A 72 -27.41 -7.42 -9.84
C ILE A 72 -28.79 -6.84 -9.49
N ALA A 73 -29.73 -6.82 -10.45
CA ALA A 73 -31.04 -6.17 -10.27
C ALA A 73 -31.88 -6.74 -9.10
N GLY A 74 -31.58 -7.96 -8.65
CA GLY A 74 -32.29 -8.64 -7.57
C GLY A 74 -31.54 -8.72 -6.24
N ALA A 75 -30.33 -8.17 -6.14
CA ALA A 75 -29.45 -8.34 -4.98
C ALA A 75 -29.59 -7.17 -3.99
N ASP A 76 -29.42 -7.47 -2.71
CA ASP A 76 -29.26 -6.44 -1.67
C ASP A 76 -27.77 -6.05 -1.52
N ILE A 77 -26.87 -7.02 -1.74
CA ILE A 77 -25.41 -6.86 -1.68
C ILE A 77 -24.78 -7.47 -2.92
N VAL A 78 -23.88 -6.74 -3.58
CA VAL A 78 -23.10 -7.19 -4.74
C VAL A 78 -21.62 -7.22 -4.38
N VAL A 79 -20.97 -8.36 -4.58
CA VAL A 79 -19.55 -8.58 -4.27
C VAL A 79 -18.76 -8.66 -5.57
N GLU A 80 -17.92 -7.66 -5.87
CA GLU A 80 -17.11 -7.60 -7.09
C GLU A 80 -15.67 -8.10 -6.86
N LEU A 81 -15.32 -9.19 -7.55
CA LEU A 81 -14.04 -9.91 -7.47
C LEU A 81 -13.56 -10.37 -8.86
N MET A 82 -13.87 -9.59 -9.90
CA MET A 82 -13.49 -9.87 -11.28
C MET A 82 -12.10 -9.33 -11.61
N GLY A 83 -11.74 -8.18 -11.03
CA GLY A 83 -10.55 -7.41 -11.37
C GLY A 83 -10.66 -6.70 -12.72
N GLY A 84 -9.66 -5.86 -13.04
CA GLY A 84 -9.66 -5.02 -14.24
C GLY A 84 -10.58 -3.80 -14.13
N ILE A 85 -10.59 -2.93 -15.14
CA ILE A 85 -11.42 -1.71 -15.13
C ILE A 85 -12.81 -1.98 -15.72
N GLU A 86 -12.90 -2.47 -16.95
CA GLU A 86 -14.15 -2.90 -17.57
C GLU A 86 -14.16 -4.42 -17.76
N PRO A 87 -15.29 -5.10 -17.54
CA PRO A 87 -16.64 -4.57 -17.26
C PRO A 87 -16.92 -4.24 -15.78
N ALA A 88 -15.91 -4.33 -14.90
CA ALA A 88 -16.09 -4.19 -13.44
C ALA A 88 -16.73 -2.84 -13.05
N LYS A 89 -16.24 -1.73 -13.61
CA LYS A 89 -16.77 -0.38 -13.39
C LYS A 89 -18.25 -0.30 -13.74
N SER A 90 -18.61 -0.70 -14.97
CA SER A 90 -19.99 -0.63 -15.46
C SER A 90 -20.95 -1.44 -14.58
N LEU A 91 -20.54 -2.62 -14.14
CA LEU A 91 -21.34 -3.49 -13.28
C LEU A 91 -21.45 -2.98 -11.84
N ILE A 92 -20.39 -2.38 -11.30
CA ILE A 92 -20.44 -1.73 -9.97
C ILE A 92 -21.38 -0.52 -10.00
N LEU A 93 -21.30 0.33 -11.03
CA LEU A 93 -22.21 1.46 -11.18
C LEU A 93 -23.66 1.00 -11.27
N HIS A 94 -23.96 -0.01 -12.10
CA HIS A 94 -25.30 -0.59 -12.18
C HIS A 94 -25.79 -1.13 -10.82
N ALA A 95 -24.93 -1.79 -10.05
CA ALA A 95 -25.27 -2.29 -8.72
C ALA A 95 -25.54 -1.16 -7.71
N LEU A 96 -24.71 -0.11 -7.71
CA LEU A 96 -24.93 1.05 -6.85
C LEU A 96 -26.21 1.77 -7.23
N GLU A 97 -26.44 2.04 -8.52
CA GLU A 97 -27.63 2.71 -9.03
C GLU A 97 -28.93 1.94 -8.78
N SER A 98 -28.87 0.61 -8.67
CA SER A 98 -30.02 -0.22 -8.26
C SER A 98 -30.31 -0.17 -6.76
N GLY A 99 -29.42 0.45 -5.98
CA GLY A 99 -29.52 0.60 -4.53
C GLY A 99 -28.87 -0.52 -3.71
N ALA A 100 -28.12 -1.43 -4.36
CA ALA A 100 -27.39 -2.48 -3.67
C ALA A 100 -26.11 -1.94 -3.03
N ASP A 101 -25.75 -2.47 -1.86
CA ASP A 101 -24.41 -2.23 -1.31
C ASP A 101 -23.38 -3.02 -2.12
N VAL A 102 -22.27 -2.38 -2.47
CA VAL A 102 -21.19 -3.01 -3.22
C VAL A 102 -19.98 -3.25 -2.32
N ILE A 103 -19.37 -4.41 -2.48
CA ILE A 103 -18.13 -4.79 -1.80
C ILE A 103 -17.12 -5.16 -2.89
N SER A 104 -15.98 -4.48 -2.95
CA SER A 104 -14.96 -4.74 -3.99
C SER A 104 -13.56 -4.88 -3.42
N ALA A 105 -12.76 -5.78 -4.01
CA ALA A 105 -11.32 -5.87 -3.76
C ALA A 105 -10.49 -5.20 -4.88
N ASN A 106 -11.14 -4.46 -5.79
CA ASN A 106 -10.52 -3.98 -7.01
C ASN A 106 -9.83 -2.63 -6.81
N LYS A 107 -8.63 -2.71 -6.24
CA LYS A 107 -7.75 -1.58 -5.95
C LYS A 107 -7.49 -0.65 -7.15
N ALA A 108 -7.25 -1.21 -8.34
CA ALA A 108 -6.96 -0.42 -9.53
C ALA A 108 -8.16 0.42 -9.97
N LEU A 109 -9.37 -0.17 -9.92
CA LEU A 109 -10.60 0.54 -10.20
C LEU A 109 -10.89 1.63 -9.16
N LEU A 110 -10.73 1.32 -7.87
CA LEU A 110 -10.96 2.29 -6.79
C LEU A 110 -9.99 3.46 -6.84
N ALA A 111 -8.71 3.21 -7.13
CA ALA A 111 -7.71 4.27 -7.27
C ALA A 111 -7.97 5.17 -8.49
N ALA A 112 -8.53 4.64 -9.58
CA ALA A 112 -8.77 5.39 -10.82
C ALA A 112 -10.15 6.07 -10.89
N HIS A 113 -11.17 5.43 -10.32
CA HIS A 113 -12.58 5.83 -10.48
C HIS A 113 -13.34 5.93 -9.14
N GLY A 114 -12.64 5.83 -8.00
CA GLY A 114 -13.24 5.91 -6.67
C GLY A 114 -14.26 7.04 -6.50
N PRO A 115 -13.90 8.32 -6.80
CA PRO A 115 -14.83 9.45 -6.65
C PRO A 115 -16.16 9.25 -7.36
N GLU A 116 -16.14 8.81 -8.62
CA GLU A 116 -17.34 8.52 -9.41
C GLU A 116 -18.21 7.43 -8.77
N LEU A 117 -17.58 6.36 -8.25
CA LEU A 117 -18.28 5.26 -7.61
C LEU A 117 -18.88 5.67 -6.25
N PHE A 118 -18.16 6.46 -5.45
CA PHE A 118 -18.66 6.96 -4.17
C PHE A 118 -19.81 7.96 -4.34
N ASP A 119 -19.74 8.80 -5.37
CA ASP A 119 -20.83 9.73 -5.73
C ASP A 119 -22.10 8.94 -6.14
N ALA A 120 -21.95 7.90 -6.96
CA ALA A 120 -23.05 7.04 -7.36
C ALA A 120 -23.70 6.33 -6.15
N ALA A 121 -22.89 5.78 -5.24
CA ALA A 121 -23.38 5.17 -4.00
C ALA A 121 -24.15 6.18 -3.14
N THR A 122 -23.61 7.39 -2.98
CA THR A 122 -24.19 8.47 -2.17
C THR A 122 -25.52 8.94 -2.73
N ALA A 123 -25.67 9.03 -4.05
CA ALA A 123 -26.88 9.53 -4.72
C ALA A 123 -28.15 8.73 -4.37
N VAL A 124 -28.01 7.44 -4.07
CA VAL A 124 -29.13 6.55 -3.72
C VAL A 124 -29.08 6.03 -2.27
N GLY A 125 -28.06 6.41 -1.50
CA GLY A 125 -27.86 5.96 -0.11
C GLY A 125 -27.33 4.52 0.03
N ALA A 126 -26.77 3.97 -1.05
CA ALA A 126 -26.00 2.73 -1.04
C ALA A 126 -24.60 2.97 -0.46
N GLN A 127 -23.85 1.89 -0.23
CA GLN A 127 -22.49 1.94 0.30
C GLN A 127 -21.53 1.13 -0.57
N LEU A 128 -20.31 1.65 -0.71
CA LEU A 128 -19.19 0.95 -1.32
C LEU A 128 -18.17 0.60 -0.24
N TYR A 129 -18.01 -0.70 0.02
CA TYR A 129 -17.00 -1.23 0.94
C TYR A 129 -15.83 -1.81 0.15
N TYR A 130 -14.62 -1.64 0.69
CA TYR A 130 -13.40 -1.98 -0.03
C TYR A 130 -12.22 -2.33 0.88
N GLU A 131 -12.47 -2.90 2.07
CA GLU A 131 -11.39 -3.31 2.99
C GLU A 131 -10.37 -4.21 2.29
N ALA A 132 -10.85 -5.15 1.48
CA ALA A 132 -10.03 -6.10 0.73
C ALA A 132 -9.14 -5.47 -0.36
N ALA A 133 -9.38 -4.21 -0.74
CA ALA A 133 -8.59 -3.53 -1.77
C ALA A 133 -7.23 -3.03 -1.26
N VAL A 134 -7.10 -2.82 0.06
CA VAL A 134 -5.87 -2.29 0.68
C VAL A 134 -5.37 -3.26 1.74
N ALA A 135 -4.12 -3.71 1.59
CA ALA A 135 -3.43 -4.56 2.56
C ALA A 135 -4.06 -5.93 2.86
N GLY A 136 -4.93 -6.46 1.99
CA GLY A 136 -5.37 -7.86 2.02
C GLY A 136 -6.21 -8.18 3.26
N ALA A 137 -5.69 -8.99 4.18
CA ALA A 137 -6.39 -9.35 5.42
C ALA A 137 -6.25 -8.32 6.54
N ILE A 138 -5.36 -7.34 6.39
CA ILE A 138 -5.10 -6.34 7.42
C ILE A 138 -6.27 -5.35 7.47
N PRO A 139 -7.05 -5.28 8.57
CA PRO A 139 -8.10 -4.29 8.68
C PRO A 139 -7.44 -2.92 8.83
N ILE A 140 -7.61 -2.04 7.85
CA ILE A 140 -7.03 -0.69 7.88
C ILE A 140 -8.05 0.37 7.45
N ILE A 141 -8.93 0.04 6.50
CA ILE A 141 -10.01 0.93 6.06
C ILE A 141 -10.97 1.19 7.23
N ARG A 142 -11.48 0.14 7.90
CA ARG A 142 -12.37 0.34 9.05
C ARG A 142 -11.72 1.05 10.25
N PRO A 143 -10.49 0.69 10.69
CA PRO A 143 -9.83 1.45 11.73
C PRO A 143 -9.68 2.93 11.41
N LEU A 144 -9.26 3.29 10.19
CA LEU A 144 -9.14 4.69 9.77
C LEU A 144 -10.52 5.38 9.68
N ARG A 145 -11.52 4.72 9.10
CA ARG A 145 -12.85 5.28 8.85
C ARG A 145 -13.71 5.40 10.09
N ASP A 146 -13.65 4.42 10.99
CA ASP A 146 -14.62 4.26 12.08
C ASP A 146 -13.96 4.46 13.44
N SER A 147 -12.80 3.82 13.68
CA SER A 147 -12.14 3.84 15.00
C SER A 147 -11.34 5.12 15.26
N LEU A 148 -10.71 5.66 14.21
CA LEU A 148 -9.90 6.87 14.24
C LEU A 148 -10.63 8.11 13.72
N ALA A 149 -11.92 8.00 13.39
CA ALA A 149 -12.73 9.14 12.93
C ALA A 149 -12.83 10.30 13.94
N GLY A 150 -12.64 10.01 15.23
CA GLY A 150 -12.60 11.02 16.29
C GLY A 150 -11.20 11.60 16.55
N ASP A 151 -10.20 11.18 15.79
CA ASP A 151 -8.80 11.56 15.95
C ASP A 151 -8.28 12.25 14.66
N LYS A 152 -7.03 12.69 14.67
CA LYS A 152 -6.34 13.26 13.52
C LYS A 152 -5.10 12.46 13.19
N VAL A 153 -5.19 11.70 12.11
CA VAL A 153 -4.04 11.02 11.53
C VAL A 153 -3.06 12.06 11.00
N GLN A 154 -1.81 11.99 11.45
CA GLN A 154 -0.70 12.83 10.99
C GLN A 154 0.11 12.12 9.92
N ARG A 155 0.32 10.81 10.09
CA ARG A 155 1.24 10.05 9.27
C ARG A 155 0.84 8.58 9.14
N ILE A 156 1.11 8.01 7.99
CA ILE A 156 1.02 6.58 7.71
C ILE A 156 2.32 6.13 7.04
N LEU A 157 2.94 5.10 7.59
CA LEU A 157 4.07 4.38 7.01
C LEU A 157 3.63 2.94 6.72
N GLY A 158 3.60 2.55 5.45
CA GLY A 158 3.06 1.27 5.01
C GLY A 158 4.05 0.41 4.24
N ILE A 159 4.27 -0.82 4.69
CA ILE A 159 4.78 -1.91 3.85
C ILE A 159 3.54 -2.58 3.25
N VAL A 160 3.18 -2.18 2.04
CA VAL A 160 1.87 -2.53 1.43
C VAL A 160 1.99 -3.46 0.21
N ASN A 161 3.21 -3.87 -0.14
CA ASN A 161 3.49 -4.78 -1.24
C ASN A 161 4.35 -5.97 -0.76
N GLY A 162 3.77 -7.17 -0.74
CA GLY A 162 4.41 -8.37 -0.23
C GLY A 162 5.60 -8.84 -1.08
N THR A 163 5.52 -8.70 -2.41
CA THR A 163 6.57 -9.11 -3.35
C THR A 163 7.87 -8.35 -3.09
N THR A 164 7.80 -7.02 -3.05
CA THR A 164 8.96 -6.15 -2.78
C THR A 164 9.51 -6.34 -1.37
N ASN A 165 8.64 -6.53 -0.36
CA ASN A 165 9.11 -6.79 1.00
C ASN A 165 9.84 -8.13 1.09
N PHE A 166 9.35 -9.17 0.40
CA PHE A 166 9.99 -10.48 0.36
C PHE A 166 11.38 -10.39 -0.31
N ILE A 167 11.49 -9.70 -1.44
CA ILE A 167 12.77 -9.49 -2.15
C ILE A 167 13.77 -8.76 -1.24
N LEU A 168 13.38 -7.63 -0.66
CA LEU A 168 14.26 -6.86 0.23
C LEU A 168 14.63 -7.64 1.51
N ASP A 169 13.74 -8.49 2.03
CA ASP A 169 14.01 -9.38 3.17
C ASP A 169 15.07 -10.44 2.84
N LEU A 170 15.02 -11.03 1.63
CA LEU A 170 16.06 -11.95 1.15
C LEU A 170 17.41 -11.25 0.99
N MET A 171 17.42 -10.03 0.44
CA MET A 171 18.66 -9.25 0.32
C MET A 171 19.25 -8.96 1.70
N ASP A 172 18.45 -8.52 2.68
CA ASP A 172 18.93 -8.18 4.03
C ASP A 172 19.46 -9.39 4.81
N ARG A 173 18.70 -10.49 4.80
CA ARG A 173 18.93 -11.64 5.69
C ARG A 173 19.82 -12.70 5.10
N GLU A 174 19.74 -12.91 3.79
CA GLU A 174 20.48 -13.94 3.07
C GLU A 174 21.62 -13.38 2.23
N GLY A 175 21.72 -12.05 2.10
CA GLY A 175 22.78 -11.41 1.31
C GLY A 175 22.66 -11.71 -0.18
N GLN A 176 21.45 -11.93 -0.69
CA GLN A 176 21.22 -12.16 -2.10
C GLN A 176 21.31 -10.85 -2.89
N SER A 177 21.78 -10.90 -4.14
CA SER A 177 21.63 -9.77 -5.07
C SER A 177 20.15 -9.56 -5.43
N MET A 178 19.82 -8.38 -5.95
CA MET A 178 18.47 -8.05 -6.39
C MET A 178 17.95 -9.06 -7.43
N GLU A 179 18.79 -9.47 -8.38
CA GLU A 179 18.44 -10.43 -9.42
C GLU A 179 18.19 -11.84 -8.84
N ALA A 180 19.03 -12.28 -7.89
CA ALA A 180 18.88 -13.58 -7.25
C ALA A 180 17.63 -13.65 -6.36
N ALA A 181 17.38 -12.58 -5.59
CA ALA A 181 16.21 -12.46 -4.74
C ALA A 181 14.92 -12.41 -5.56
N LEU A 182 14.91 -11.66 -6.67
CA LEU A 182 13.78 -11.64 -7.60
C LEU A 182 13.55 -13.02 -8.23
N ALA A 183 14.59 -13.71 -8.68
CA ALA A 183 14.47 -15.05 -9.25
C ALA A 183 13.87 -16.04 -8.25
N THR A 184 14.30 -15.97 -6.99
CA THR A 184 13.77 -16.79 -5.89
C THR A 184 12.31 -16.45 -5.59
N ALA A 185 11.95 -15.16 -5.58
CA ALA A 185 10.57 -14.71 -5.42
C ALA A 185 9.66 -15.26 -6.54
N THR A 186 10.13 -15.27 -7.79
CA THR A 186 9.39 -15.83 -8.93
C THR A 186 9.25 -17.34 -8.84
N GLU A 187 10.32 -18.08 -8.48
CA GLU A 187 10.29 -19.54 -8.33
C GLU A 187 9.29 -19.98 -7.24
N LEU A 188 9.23 -19.25 -6.13
CA LEU A 188 8.33 -19.50 -5.02
C LEU A 188 6.90 -18.96 -5.26
N GLY A 189 6.66 -18.29 -6.38
CA GLY A 189 5.35 -17.74 -6.75
C GLY A 189 4.95 -16.48 -5.97
N TYR A 190 5.89 -15.80 -5.32
CA TYR A 190 5.67 -14.48 -4.72
C TYR A 190 5.69 -13.36 -5.75
N ALA A 191 6.45 -13.52 -6.85
CA ALA A 191 6.46 -12.60 -7.97
C ALA A 191 5.87 -13.25 -9.22
N GLU A 192 5.11 -12.48 -10.01
CA GLU A 192 4.64 -12.93 -11.33
C GLU A 192 5.78 -12.89 -12.37
N ALA A 193 5.54 -13.48 -13.55
CA ALA A 193 6.52 -13.47 -14.64
C ALA A 193 6.90 -12.06 -15.11
N ASP A 194 5.97 -11.11 -15.03
CA ASP A 194 6.22 -9.69 -15.19
C ASP A 194 5.97 -8.97 -13.85
N PRO A 195 7.02 -8.76 -13.04
CA PRO A 195 6.90 -8.17 -11.70
C PRO A 195 6.88 -6.63 -11.74
N THR A 196 6.77 -6.00 -12.91
CA THR A 196 6.92 -4.54 -13.08
C THR A 196 6.01 -3.72 -12.17
N ALA A 197 4.77 -4.17 -11.96
CA ALA A 197 3.82 -3.48 -11.07
C ALA A 197 4.29 -3.46 -9.60
N ASP A 198 4.98 -4.52 -9.17
CA ASP A 198 5.50 -4.68 -7.82
C ASP A 198 6.84 -3.96 -7.66
N VAL A 199 7.88 -4.38 -8.40
CA VAL A 199 9.25 -3.85 -8.23
C VAL A 199 9.38 -2.40 -8.66
N GLY A 200 8.49 -1.94 -9.55
CA GLY A 200 8.33 -0.52 -9.88
C GLY A 200 7.56 0.27 -8.83
N GLY A 201 6.88 -0.36 -7.88
CA GLY A 201 6.14 0.32 -6.81
C GLY A 201 4.76 0.86 -7.23
N TYR A 202 4.23 0.48 -8.38
CA TYR A 202 2.90 0.92 -8.85
C TYR A 202 1.77 0.38 -7.96
N ASP A 203 1.90 -0.86 -7.49
CA ASP A 203 0.95 -1.45 -6.54
C ASP A 203 0.93 -0.67 -5.22
N ALA A 204 2.11 -0.35 -4.68
CA ALA A 204 2.23 0.44 -3.47
C ALA A 204 1.74 1.89 -3.68
N GLN A 205 1.97 2.49 -4.84
CA GLN A 205 1.50 3.84 -5.19
C GLN A 205 -0.03 3.95 -5.12
N GLN A 206 -0.73 2.99 -5.72
CA GLN A 206 -2.18 2.92 -5.69
C GLN A 206 -2.72 2.70 -4.27
N LYS A 207 -2.06 1.86 -3.46
CA LYS A 207 -2.42 1.67 -2.04
C LYS A 207 -2.18 2.92 -1.21
N ALA A 208 -1.10 3.64 -1.47
CA ALA A 208 -0.77 4.90 -0.82
C ALA A 208 -1.85 5.97 -1.09
N ALA A 209 -2.30 6.09 -2.35
CA ALA A 209 -3.36 7.02 -2.72
C ALA A 209 -4.66 6.75 -1.93
N LEU A 210 -5.09 5.49 -1.86
CA LEU A 210 -6.29 5.09 -1.11
C LEU A 210 -6.14 5.31 0.40
N LEU A 211 -4.98 4.97 0.97
CA LEU A 211 -4.70 5.21 2.40
C LEU A 211 -4.70 6.70 2.74
N ALA A 212 -4.07 7.53 1.91
CA ALA A 212 -4.03 8.97 2.09
C ALA A 212 -5.43 9.60 1.95
N GLN A 213 -6.21 9.17 0.96
CA GLN A 213 -7.58 9.66 0.77
C GLN A 213 -8.44 9.41 2.01
N LEU A 214 -8.34 8.20 2.55
CA LEU A 214 -9.11 7.83 3.73
C LEU A 214 -8.63 8.55 5.00
N ALA A 215 -7.32 8.61 5.22
CA ALA A 215 -6.73 9.15 6.43
C ALA A 215 -6.84 10.67 6.53
N PHE A 216 -6.81 11.37 5.40
CA PHE A 216 -6.79 12.84 5.34
C PHE A 216 -8.03 13.44 4.71
N HIS A 217 -9.05 12.62 4.43
CA HIS A 217 -10.35 13.04 3.92
C HIS A 217 -10.25 13.94 2.69
N THR A 218 -9.38 13.58 1.74
CA THR A 218 -9.03 14.40 0.58
C THR A 218 -8.83 13.52 -0.64
N ALA A 219 -9.37 13.89 -1.80
CA ALA A 219 -9.13 13.13 -3.03
C ALA A 219 -7.65 13.24 -3.46
N ILE A 220 -7.03 12.11 -3.81
CA ILE A 220 -5.63 12.05 -4.25
C ILE A 220 -5.58 11.56 -5.68
N ASP A 221 -5.01 12.39 -6.57
CA ASP A 221 -4.70 11.95 -7.93
C ASP A 221 -3.46 11.05 -7.89
N LEU A 222 -3.58 9.86 -8.50
CA LEU A 222 -2.51 8.88 -8.55
C LEU A 222 -1.26 9.43 -9.24
N GLU A 223 -1.43 10.32 -10.23
CA GLU A 223 -0.30 10.96 -10.94
C GLU A 223 0.53 11.89 -10.04
N GLN A 224 -0.05 12.37 -8.94
CA GLN A 224 0.62 13.25 -7.97
C GLN A 224 1.38 12.46 -6.90
N VAL A 225 1.19 11.14 -6.81
CA VAL A 225 1.89 10.30 -5.83
C VAL A 225 3.29 9.99 -6.33
N GLY A 226 4.32 10.47 -5.60
CA GLY A 226 5.72 10.17 -5.92
C GLY A 226 5.98 8.65 -5.87
N ARG A 227 6.73 8.12 -6.84
CA ARG A 227 6.99 6.68 -6.95
C ARG A 227 8.43 6.40 -7.39
N GLU A 228 9.13 5.63 -6.57
CA GLU A 228 10.43 5.04 -6.83
C GLU A 228 10.36 3.55 -6.49
N GLY A 229 10.86 2.70 -7.39
CA GLY A 229 10.86 1.24 -7.23
C GLY A 229 12.09 0.74 -6.46
N ILE A 230 12.27 -0.59 -6.41
CA ILE A 230 13.39 -1.23 -5.71
C ILE A 230 14.50 -1.74 -6.66
N THR A 231 14.35 -1.55 -7.98
CA THR A 231 15.25 -2.14 -8.99
C THR A 231 16.69 -1.67 -8.92
N GLU A 232 16.92 -0.44 -8.45
CA GLU A 232 18.25 0.16 -8.33
C GLU A 232 18.92 -0.12 -6.96
N ILE A 233 18.26 -0.87 -6.07
CA ILE A 233 18.83 -1.21 -4.76
C ILE A 233 19.89 -2.29 -4.94
N SER A 234 21.14 -1.95 -4.61
CA SER A 234 22.27 -2.87 -4.67
C SER A 234 22.44 -3.66 -3.37
N LEU A 235 23.15 -4.79 -3.44
CA LEU A 235 23.49 -5.58 -2.26
C LEU A 235 24.39 -4.78 -1.30
N GLU A 236 25.34 -4.02 -1.85
CA GLU A 236 26.26 -3.19 -1.07
C GLU A 236 25.50 -2.11 -0.27
N GLN A 237 24.44 -1.53 -0.84
CA GLN A 237 23.58 -0.59 -0.10
C GLN A 237 22.86 -1.28 1.06
N VAL A 238 22.38 -2.51 0.86
CA VAL A 238 21.72 -3.30 1.90
C VAL A 238 22.72 -3.68 3.00
N GLU A 239 23.94 -4.08 2.65
CA GLU A 239 24.99 -4.41 3.62
C GLU A 239 25.40 -3.19 4.44
N ALA A 240 25.62 -2.04 3.78
CA ALA A 240 25.94 -0.78 4.46
C ALA A 240 24.80 -0.34 5.39
N ALA A 241 23.54 -0.48 4.96
CA ALA A 241 22.37 -0.21 5.81
C ALA A 241 22.37 -1.11 7.06
N ARG A 242 22.64 -2.40 6.88
CA ARG A 242 22.70 -3.38 7.97
C ARG A 242 23.80 -3.06 8.97
N GLU A 243 24.99 -2.72 8.52
CA GLU A 243 26.10 -2.29 9.38
C GLU A 243 25.79 -1.00 10.14
N ALA A 244 25.03 -0.09 9.53
CA ALA A 244 24.58 1.15 10.14
C ALA A 244 23.38 0.99 11.10
N GLY A 245 22.83 -0.22 11.28
CA GLY A 245 21.69 -0.47 12.16
C GLY A 245 20.32 -0.22 11.53
N TYR A 246 20.24 -0.21 10.20
CA TYR A 246 19.01 -0.01 9.42
C TYR A 246 18.68 -1.23 8.57
N VAL A 247 17.44 -1.26 8.04
CA VAL A 247 16.98 -2.17 6.99
C VAL A 247 16.29 -1.34 5.89
N ILE A 248 16.45 -1.74 4.64
CA ILE A 248 15.77 -1.09 3.51
C ILE A 248 14.39 -1.71 3.34
N LYS A 249 13.34 -0.88 3.29
CA LYS A 249 11.96 -1.25 3.02
C LYS A 249 11.38 -0.35 1.93
N LEU A 250 10.52 -0.89 1.06
CA LEU A 250 9.69 -0.07 0.17
C LEU A 250 8.50 0.44 0.98
N LEU A 251 8.51 1.73 1.34
CA LEU A 251 7.45 2.34 2.14
C LEU A 251 6.51 3.17 1.28
N ALA A 252 5.21 2.99 1.51
CA ALA A 252 4.18 3.97 1.20
C ALA A 252 4.05 4.94 2.38
N ILE A 253 4.36 6.21 2.14
CA ILE A 253 4.35 7.27 3.15
C ILE A 253 3.25 8.26 2.78
N CYS A 254 2.31 8.43 3.70
CA CYS A 254 1.25 9.43 3.58
C CYS A 254 1.36 10.33 4.82
N GLU A 255 1.50 11.63 4.65
CA GLU A 255 1.63 12.55 5.79
C GLU A 255 0.96 13.89 5.54
N ARG A 256 0.43 14.47 6.63
CA ARG A 256 0.00 15.86 6.64
C ARG A 256 1.21 16.74 6.84
N VAL A 257 1.35 17.74 5.98
CA VAL A 257 2.42 18.73 6.05
C VAL A 257 1.82 20.04 6.52
N ASN A 258 2.37 20.58 7.59
CA ASN A 258 1.97 21.86 8.21
C ASN A 258 3.20 22.75 8.44
N GLU A 259 4.11 22.78 7.47
CA GLU A 259 5.36 23.55 7.57
C GLU A 259 5.39 24.69 6.53
N GLY A 260 6.10 25.78 6.86
CA GLY A 260 6.27 26.91 5.93
C GLY A 260 5.00 27.68 5.58
N GLY A 261 3.90 27.48 6.32
CA GLY A 261 2.60 28.09 6.04
C GLY A 261 1.78 27.38 4.95
N VAL A 262 2.22 26.20 4.51
CA VAL A 262 1.47 25.31 3.62
C VAL A 262 0.86 24.19 4.45
N GLU A 263 -0.47 24.12 4.46
CA GLU A 263 -1.21 22.97 4.97
C GLU A 263 -1.63 22.10 3.78
N GLY A 264 -1.23 20.84 3.80
CA GLY A 264 -1.54 19.90 2.73
C GLY A 264 -1.13 18.48 3.06
N VAL A 265 -1.08 17.65 2.02
CA VAL A 265 -0.75 16.23 2.12
C VAL A 265 0.39 15.87 1.19
N SER A 266 1.31 15.04 1.66
CA SER A 266 2.36 14.42 0.86
C SER A 266 2.12 12.92 0.81
N VAL A 267 2.16 12.36 -0.39
CA VAL A 267 1.99 10.92 -0.63
C VAL A 267 3.10 10.45 -1.55
N ARG A 268 3.89 9.48 -1.09
CA ARG A 268 5.06 8.98 -1.81
C ARG A 268 5.34 7.53 -1.53
N VAL A 269 5.99 6.88 -2.48
CA VAL A 269 6.47 5.50 -2.38
C VAL A 269 7.93 5.47 -2.81
N HIS A 270 8.82 5.01 -1.94
CA HIS A 270 10.24 4.84 -2.28
C HIS A 270 10.95 3.87 -1.32
N PRO A 271 12.08 3.28 -1.74
CA PRO A 271 12.99 2.60 -0.82
C PRO A 271 13.40 3.55 0.31
N THR A 272 13.39 3.02 1.52
CA THR A 272 13.59 3.80 2.74
C THR A 272 14.36 2.98 3.76
N LEU A 273 15.37 3.59 4.37
CA LEU A 273 16.07 3.07 5.52
C LEU A 273 15.20 3.24 6.75
N VAL A 274 14.90 2.12 7.40
CA VAL A 274 14.12 2.05 8.62
C VAL A 274 15.03 1.56 9.73
N SER A 275 15.05 2.27 10.85
CA SER A 275 15.83 1.84 12.03
C SER A 275 15.44 0.43 12.43
N ARG A 276 16.41 -0.43 12.78
CA ARG A 276 16.11 -1.80 13.23
C ARG A 276 15.30 -1.85 14.53
N ASP A 277 15.27 -0.76 15.29
CA ASP A 277 14.43 -0.63 16.48
C ASP A 277 12.97 -0.25 16.15
N HIS A 278 12.69 0.21 14.93
CA HIS A 278 11.36 0.57 14.49
C HIS A 278 10.52 -0.69 14.19
N PRO A 279 9.23 -0.76 14.58
CA PRO A 279 8.40 -1.96 14.37
C PRO A 279 8.31 -2.46 12.93
N LEU A 280 8.34 -1.56 11.94
CA LEU A 280 8.35 -1.93 10.51
C LEU A 280 9.60 -2.70 10.09
N ALA A 281 10.72 -2.59 10.79
CA ALA A 281 11.93 -3.34 10.46
C ALA A 281 11.75 -4.85 10.69
N ALA A 282 10.89 -5.24 11.62
CA ALA A 282 10.59 -6.64 11.95
C ALA A 282 9.54 -7.28 11.01
N VAL A 283 9.09 -6.57 9.97
CA VAL A 283 8.10 -7.08 9.00
C VAL A 283 8.84 -7.87 7.93
N HIS A 284 8.84 -9.19 8.08
CA HIS A 284 9.58 -10.13 7.23
C HIS A 284 8.70 -10.85 6.20
N GLY A 285 9.35 -11.40 5.17
CA GLY A 285 8.72 -12.14 4.08
C GLY A 285 7.67 -11.33 3.31
N ALA A 286 6.62 -12.00 2.85
CA ALA A 286 5.53 -11.36 2.08
C ALA A 286 4.45 -10.70 2.97
N ASN A 287 4.74 -10.47 4.25
CA ASN A 287 3.81 -9.79 5.14
C ASN A 287 3.77 -8.29 4.85
N ASN A 288 2.61 -7.70 5.11
CA ASN A 288 2.40 -6.27 5.06
C ASN A 288 2.27 -5.70 6.48
N ALA A 289 2.47 -4.40 6.59
CA ALA A 289 2.18 -3.65 7.80
C ALA A 289 1.79 -2.22 7.47
N VAL A 290 0.88 -1.65 8.27
CA VAL A 290 0.53 -0.23 8.22
C VAL A 290 0.73 0.35 9.61
N PHE A 291 1.69 1.26 9.73
CA PHE A 291 1.98 2.02 10.94
C PHE A 291 1.32 3.39 10.82
N VAL A 292 0.46 3.74 11.77
CA VAL A 292 -0.35 4.96 11.77
C VAL A 292 0.03 5.80 12.98
N GLU A 293 0.28 7.09 12.77
CA GLU A 293 0.51 8.07 13.83
C GLU A 293 -0.68 9.04 13.86
N ALA A 294 -1.37 9.09 15.01
CA ALA A 294 -2.48 10.01 15.24
C ALA A 294 -2.26 10.84 16.51
N GLU A 295 -2.84 12.05 16.57
CA GLU A 295 -2.65 12.99 17.69
C GLU A 295 -3.08 12.40 19.04
N GLY A 296 -4.22 11.71 19.09
CA GLY A 296 -4.80 11.16 20.31
C GLY A 296 -4.33 9.73 20.62
N ALA A 297 -4.37 8.85 19.61
CA ALA A 297 -4.04 7.43 19.76
C ALA A 297 -2.53 7.14 19.78
N GLY A 298 -1.71 8.10 19.36
CA GLY A 298 -0.27 7.90 19.18
C GLY A 298 0.02 6.93 18.04
N SER A 299 0.98 6.03 18.25
CA SER A 299 1.42 5.06 17.24
C SER A 299 0.62 3.75 17.31
N LEU A 300 0.03 3.36 16.18
CA LEU A 300 -0.67 2.09 15.99
C LEU A 300 -0.03 1.31 14.85
N MET A 301 0.02 -0.02 14.96
CA MET A 301 0.53 -0.89 13.90
C MET A 301 -0.46 -2.00 13.61
N PHE A 302 -0.82 -2.14 12.34
CA PHE A 302 -1.62 -3.24 11.82
C PHE A 302 -0.69 -4.14 10.99
N TYR A 303 -0.66 -5.43 11.29
CA TYR A 303 0.28 -6.39 10.70
C TYR A 303 -0.44 -7.67 10.28
N GLY A 304 -0.05 -8.22 9.13
CA GLY A 304 -0.57 -9.49 8.64
C GLY A 304 -0.22 -9.76 7.19
N ALA A 305 -0.87 -10.77 6.62
CA ALA A 305 -0.70 -11.12 5.23
C ALA A 305 -1.37 -10.08 4.31
N GLY A 306 -0.59 -9.56 3.35
CA GLY A 306 -1.00 -8.50 2.43
C GLY A 306 -1.74 -8.96 1.18
N ALA A 307 -1.78 -10.26 0.93
CA ALA A 307 -2.37 -10.92 -0.23
C ALA A 307 -2.68 -12.38 0.11
N GLY A 308 -3.42 -13.05 -0.78
CA GLY A 308 -3.82 -14.45 -0.64
C GLY A 308 -5.33 -14.64 -0.78
N GLY A 309 -5.74 -15.82 -1.28
CA GLY A 309 -7.16 -16.13 -1.48
C GLY A 309 -7.98 -16.08 -0.19
N PRO A 310 -7.63 -16.92 0.81
CA PRO A 310 -8.30 -16.95 2.10
C PRO A 310 -8.20 -15.62 2.89
N GLU A 311 -7.04 -14.97 2.83
CA GLU A 311 -6.73 -13.71 3.50
C GLU A 311 -7.62 -12.58 2.99
N THR A 312 -7.64 -12.36 1.67
CA THR A 312 -8.50 -11.35 1.04
C THR A 312 -9.98 -11.71 1.20
N ALA A 313 -10.35 -12.99 1.11
CA ALA A 313 -11.73 -13.43 1.35
C ALA A 313 -12.20 -13.11 2.78
N SER A 314 -11.30 -13.15 3.78
CA SER A 314 -11.61 -12.73 5.16
C SER A 314 -12.03 -11.27 5.24
N ALA A 315 -11.31 -10.36 4.56
CA ALA A 315 -11.66 -8.94 4.51
C ALA A 315 -13.00 -8.71 3.80
N VAL A 316 -13.22 -9.38 2.66
CA VAL A 316 -14.49 -9.33 1.92
C VAL A 316 -15.67 -9.79 2.79
N LEU A 317 -15.54 -10.92 3.48
CA LEU A 317 -16.59 -11.42 4.38
C LEU A 317 -16.87 -10.45 5.54
N GLY A 318 -15.82 -9.81 6.07
CA GLY A 318 -15.98 -8.75 7.06
C GLY A 318 -16.85 -7.60 6.54
N ASP A 319 -16.65 -7.18 5.29
CA ASP A 319 -17.45 -6.13 4.64
C ASP A 319 -18.88 -6.59 4.38
N ILE A 320 -19.08 -7.85 3.94
CA ILE A 320 -20.42 -8.44 3.78
C ILE A 320 -21.19 -8.39 5.08
N VAL A 321 -20.57 -8.80 6.19
CA VAL A 321 -21.20 -8.75 7.52
C VAL A 321 -21.54 -7.32 7.92
N SER A 322 -20.69 -6.35 7.59
CA SER A 322 -20.92 -4.94 7.93
C SER A 322 -22.08 -4.33 7.13
N ALA A 323 -22.08 -4.56 5.82
CA ALA A 323 -23.19 -4.18 4.94
C ALA A 323 -24.51 -4.83 5.40
N ALA A 324 -24.50 -6.13 5.65
CA ALA A 324 -25.68 -6.87 6.09
C ALA A 324 -26.21 -6.37 7.45
N ARG A 325 -25.34 -6.05 8.41
CA ARG A 325 -25.75 -5.43 9.68
C ARG A 325 -26.41 -4.09 9.49
N ARG A 326 -25.94 -3.27 8.54
CA ARG A 326 -26.57 -1.99 8.18
C ARG A 326 -27.98 -2.22 7.62
N HIS A 327 -28.17 -3.19 6.73
CA HIS A 327 -29.50 -3.56 6.23
C HIS A 327 -30.45 -4.01 7.35
N VAL A 328 -29.94 -4.76 8.33
CA VAL A 328 -30.74 -5.19 9.49
C VAL A 328 -31.07 -4.00 10.40
N ALA A 329 -30.10 -3.17 10.74
CA ALA A 329 -30.31 -2.01 11.61
C ALA A 329 -31.22 -0.95 10.96
N GLY A 330 -31.16 -0.82 9.64
CA GLY A 330 -31.74 0.29 8.89
C GLY A 330 -30.97 1.60 9.09
N GLY A 331 -31.26 2.58 8.25
CA GLY A 331 -30.65 3.92 8.30
C GLY A 331 -29.92 4.30 7.01
N PRO A 332 -29.61 5.60 6.84
CA PRO A 332 -28.87 6.06 5.67
C PRO A 332 -27.45 5.50 5.66
N GLY A 333 -26.90 5.25 4.47
CA GLY A 333 -25.47 5.06 4.30
C GLY A 333 -24.69 6.30 4.72
N VAL A 334 -23.44 6.12 5.15
CA VAL A 334 -22.53 7.23 5.42
C VAL A 334 -21.72 7.48 4.16
N ALA A 335 -21.78 8.70 3.61
CA ALA A 335 -20.97 9.05 2.46
C ALA A 335 -19.48 8.98 2.82
N GLU A 336 -18.63 8.70 1.83
CA GLU A 336 -17.20 8.81 2.07
C GLU A 336 -16.83 10.27 2.37
N SER A 337 -15.89 10.45 3.30
CA SER A 337 -15.51 11.76 3.80
C SER A 337 -14.31 12.28 2.99
N THR A 338 -14.57 13.09 1.97
CA THR A 338 -13.57 13.82 1.18
C THR A 338 -13.60 15.34 1.43
N HIS A 339 -14.13 15.76 2.58
CA HIS A 339 -14.48 17.16 2.87
C HIS A 339 -13.30 18.10 3.16
N ALA A 340 -12.07 17.59 3.32
CA ALA A 340 -10.96 18.41 3.77
C ALA A 340 -10.29 19.18 2.62
N ASP A 341 -10.46 18.73 1.37
CA ASP A 341 -9.95 19.38 0.15
C ASP A 341 -8.49 19.87 0.28
N LEU A 342 -7.64 19.08 0.94
CA LEU A 342 -6.24 19.44 1.16
C LEU A 342 -5.47 19.43 -0.16
N VAL A 343 -4.52 20.35 -0.31
CA VAL A 343 -3.66 20.38 -1.49
C VAL A 343 -2.55 19.34 -1.38
N MET A 344 -2.25 18.67 -2.49
CA MET A 344 -1.01 17.90 -2.61
C MET A 344 0.18 18.85 -2.55
N VAL A 345 1.05 18.68 -1.57
CA VAL A 345 2.27 19.48 -1.45
C VAL A 345 3.36 18.96 -2.36
N ASP A 346 4.23 19.85 -2.82
CA ASP A 346 5.43 19.48 -3.56
C ASP A 346 6.30 18.53 -2.69
N PRO A 347 6.65 17.32 -3.17
CA PRO A 347 7.57 16.45 -2.45
C PRO A 347 8.88 17.14 -2.06
N GLY A 348 9.35 18.11 -2.85
CA GLY A 348 10.58 18.86 -2.59
C GLY A 348 10.59 19.67 -1.29
N VAL A 349 9.42 20.06 -0.76
CA VAL A 349 9.33 20.83 0.49
C VAL A 349 9.21 19.93 1.73
N VAL A 350 9.06 18.62 1.52
CA VAL A 350 8.87 17.66 2.60
C VAL A 350 10.18 17.47 3.37
N PRO A 351 10.16 17.60 4.71
CA PRO A 351 11.31 17.29 5.52
C PRO A 351 11.60 15.78 5.52
N THR A 352 12.81 15.38 5.14
CA THR A 352 13.29 14.00 5.25
C THR A 352 14.80 13.97 5.55
N ARG A 353 15.38 12.77 5.62
CA ARG A 353 16.80 12.52 5.88
C ARG A 353 17.35 11.60 4.80
N TYR A 354 18.61 11.77 4.41
CA TYR A 354 19.27 10.91 3.43
C TYR A 354 20.42 10.13 4.07
N GLN A 355 20.62 8.90 3.61
CA GLN A 355 21.92 8.24 3.61
C GLN A 355 22.49 8.33 2.19
N ILE A 356 23.68 8.91 2.08
CA ILE A 356 24.39 9.11 0.81
C ILE A 356 25.69 8.30 0.87
N ALA A 357 25.85 7.38 -0.07
CA ALA A 357 27.07 6.61 -0.27
C ALA A 357 27.85 7.16 -1.47
N LEU A 358 29.13 7.47 -1.28
CA LEU A 358 30.01 8.07 -2.29
C LEU A 358 31.27 7.22 -2.45
N GLN A 359 31.73 7.01 -3.68
CA GLN A 359 33.15 6.71 -3.94
C GLN A 359 33.89 8.02 -4.12
N VAL A 360 34.91 8.25 -3.30
CA VAL A 360 35.70 9.48 -3.30
C VAL A 360 37.18 9.16 -3.43
N ARG A 361 37.98 10.12 -3.89
CA ARG A 361 39.45 9.96 -3.89
C ARG A 361 39.96 9.90 -2.45
N ASP A 362 40.90 9.00 -2.17
CA ASP A 362 41.52 8.90 -0.85
C ASP A 362 42.67 9.92 -0.70
N GLU A 363 42.29 11.20 -0.65
CA GLU A 363 43.23 12.32 -0.58
C GLU A 363 42.86 13.29 0.57
N PRO A 364 43.86 13.92 1.23
CA PRO A 364 43.59 14.94 2.23
C PRO A 364 42.77 16.12 1.66
N GLY A 365 41.73 16.53 2.39
CA GLY A 365 40.89 17.68 2.03
C GLY A 365 39.58 17.34 1.31
N VAL A 366 39.38 16.09 0.90
CA VAL A 366 38.13 15.61 0.28
C VAL A 366 36.93 15.82 1.19
N LEU A 367 37.05 15.47 2.47
CA LEU A 367 35.99 15.69 3.47
C LEU A 367 35.60 17.17 3.61
N ALA A 368 36.57 18.08 3.55
CA ALA A 368 36.31 19.51 3.68
C ALA A 368 35.52 20.05 2.47
N GLN A 369 35.82 19.57 1.26
CA GLN A 369 35.08 19.93 0.06
C GLN A 369 33.65 19.40 0.11
N ILE A 370 33.48 18.14 0.50
CA ILE A 370 32.15 17.52 0.67
C ILE A 370 31.33 18.29 1.70
N ALA A 371 31.91 18.59 2.88
CA ALA A 371 31.22 19.36 3.92
C ALA A 371 30.80 20.77 3.46
N SER A 372 31.59 21.42 2.57
CA SER A 372 31.22 22.71 1.98
C SER A 372 29.93 22.60 1.17
N VAL A 373 29.78 21.55 0.35
CA VAL A 373 28.58 21.33 -0.47
C VAL A 373 27.33 21.20 0.40
N PHE A 374 27.38 20.41 1.47
CA PHE A 374 26.27 20.31 2.43
C PHE A 374 25.94 21.66 3.08
N SER A 375 26.96 22.39 3.53
CA SER A 375 26.78 23.69 4.18
C SER A 375 26.17 24.74 3.24
N GLU A 376 26.54 24.74 1.95
CA GLU A 376 26.02 25.66 0.94
C GLU A 376 24.53 25.45 0.66
N GLN A 377 24.05 24.21 0.79
CA GLN A 377 22.63 23.86 0.66
C GLN A 377 21.85 23.94 1.99
N GLY A 378 22.51 24.32 3.09
CA GLY A 378 21.89 24.37 4.41
C GLY A 378 21.53 22.99 4.98
N VAL A 379 22.19 21.92 4.50
CA VAL A 379 21.97 20.56 4.98
C VAL A 379 23.01 20.22 6.04
N SER A 380 22.54 19.69 7.18
CA SER A 380 23.42 19.26 8.27
C SER A 380 23.71 17.76 8.21
N VAL A 381 24.94 17.39 8.53
CA VAL A 381 25.40 15.99 8.58
C VAL A 381 25.33 15.49 10.02
N GLU A 382 24.67 14.34 10.20
CA GLU A 382 24.51 13.67 11.49
C GLU A 382 25.65 12.69 11.78
N THR A 383 25.95 11.82 10.80
CA THR A 383 27.07 10.88 10.88
C THR A 383 27.79 10.82 9.54
N LEU A 384 29.09 10.53 9.62
CA LEU A 384 29.95 10.33 8.46
C LEU A 384 30.91 9.18 8.80
N ASN A 385 30.92 8.16 7.95
CA ASN A 385 31.84 7.03 8.05
C ASN A 385 32.66 6.92 6.77
N GLN A 386 33.97 6.72 6.91
CA GLN A 386 34.90 6.50 5.80
C GLN A 386 35.53 5.13 5.97
N SER A 387 35.42 4.30 4.93
CA SER A 387 36.01 2.97 4.89
C SER A 387 36.84 2.77 3.62
N ALA A 388 37.70 1.75 3.65
CA ALA A 388 38.37 1.27 2.45
C ALA A 388 37.31 0.81 1.41
N PRO A 389 37.59 0.94 0.10
CA PRO A 389 36.61 0.64 -0.92
C PRO A 389 36.26 -0.85 -0.91
N ALA A 390 34.97 -1.18 -0.98
CA ALA A 390 34.48 -2.56 -0.99
C ALA A 390 35.04 -3.37 -2.18
N HIS A 391 35.28 -2.70 -3.31
CA HIS A 391 35.91 -3.26 -4.50
C HIS A 391 37.05 -2.36 -4.97
N PRO A 392 38.32 -2.70 -4.69
CA PRO A 392 39.45 -1.93 -5.21
C PRO A 392 39.48 -2.06 -6.74
N HIS A 393 39.08 -1.00 -7.45
CA HIS A 393 39.37 -0.88 -8.87
C HIS A 393 40.87 -0.63 -9.06
N SER A 394 41.47 -1.36 -10.00
CA SER A 394 42.90 -1.33 -10.25
C SER A 394 43.33 0.04 -10.79
N GLY A 395 43.94 0.87 -9.93
CA GLY A 395 44.69 2.05 -10.34
C GLY A 395 44.46 3.34 -9.55
N GLU A 396 43.33 3.47 -8.84
CA GLU A 396 42.99 4.67 -8.05
C GLU A 396 42.78 4.31 -6.57
N GLU A 397 43.45 5.05 -5.67
CA GLU A 397 43.18 4.99 -4.23
C GLU A 397 41.85 5.71 -3.97
N LEU A 398 40.76 4.94 -3.93
CA LEU A 398 39.44 5.42 -3.58
C LEU A 398 39.09 5.06 -2.13
N ALA A 399 38.18 5.80 -1.54
CA ALA A 399 37.54 5.49 -0.27
C ALA A 399 36.02 5.55 -0.42
N THR A 400 35.30 4.77 0.39
CA THR A 400 33.84 4.84 0.46
C THR A 400 33.43 5.76 1.60
N LEU A 401 32.62 6.76 1.31
CA LEU A 401 32.02 7.65 2.30
C LEU A 401 30.53 7.34 2.43
N VAL A 402 30.07 7.11 3.66
CA VAL A 402 28.64 6.98 3.97
C VAL A 402 28.25 8.12 4.90
N ILE A 403 27.32 8.96 4.46
CA ILE A 403 26.90 10.19 5.13
C ILE A 403 25.41 10.07 5.47
N HIS A 404 25.04 10.28 6.73
CA HIS A 404 23.65 10.43 7.14
C HIS A 404 23.38 11.91 7.43
N THR A 405 22.28 12.44 6.92
CA THR A 405 21.87 13.83 7.18
C THR A 405 20.91 13.92 8.35
N HIS A 406 20.89 15.08 8.99
CA HIS A 406 19.72 15.52 9.74
C HIS A 406 18.57 15.86 8.77
N THR A 407 17.40 16.16 9.34
CA THR A 407 16.21 16.51 8.58
C THR A 407 16.41 17.80 7.78
N ALA A 408 16.10 17.75 6.49
CA ALA A 408 16.10 18.88 5.58
C ALA A 408 15.03 18.69 4.49
N PRO A 409 14.63 19.76 3.77
CA PRO A 409 13.75 19.63 2.63
C PRO A 409 14.35 18.71 1.57
N GLU A 410 13.55 17.80 1.04
CA GLU A 410 13.88 16.88 -0.06
C GLU A 410 14.60 17.58 -1.23
N ALA A 411 14.14 18.76 -1.64
CA ALA A 411 14.77 19.51 -2.73
C ALA A 411 16.20 19.95 -2.40
N SER A 412 16.46 20.37 -1.16
CA SER A 412 17.82 20.73 -0.72
C SER A 412 18.74 19.51 -0.68
N LEU A 413 18.22 18.36 -0.24
CA LEU A 413 18.95 17.10 -0.22
C LEU A 413 19.28 16.62 -1.64
N ALA A 414 18.29 16.64 -2.55
CA ALA A 414 18.47 16.29 -3.95
C ALA A 414 19.48 17.20 -4.65
N HIS A 415 19.42 18.52 -4.42
CA HIS A 415 20.42 19.46 -4.94
C HIS A 415 21.82 19.21 -4.37
N THR A 416 21.93 18.85 -3.09
CA THR A 416 23.20 18.47 -2.46
C THR A 416 23.80 17.25 -3.17
N VAL A 417 23.01 16.21 -3.42
CA VAL A 417 23.45 15.01 -4.15
C VAL A 417 23.93 15.36 -5.56
N ALA A 418 23.19 16.22 -6.28
CA ALA A 418 23.58 16.65 -7.62
C ALA A 418 24.93 17.39 -7.61
N GLN A 419 25.13 18.31 -6.66
CA GLN A 419 26.40 19.03 -6.52
C GLN A 419 27.56 18.12 -6.08
N LEU A 420 27.30 17.10 -5.26
CA LEU A 420 28.29 16.09 -4.92
C LEU A 420 28.68 15.27 -6.15
N ALA A 421 27.73 14.90 -7.01
CA ALA A 421 28.01 14.16 -8.25
C ALA A 421 28.89 14.95 -9.23
N ASP A 422 28.75 16.28 -9.26
CA ASP A 422 29.56 17.17 -10.09
C ASP A 422 30.94 17.52 -9.47
N SER A 423 31.19 17.09 -8.23
CA SER A 423 32.40 17.43 -7.49
C SER A 423 33.62 16.65 -8.01
N PRO A 424 34.79 17.29 -8.24
CA PRO A 424 35.97 16.62 -8.80
C PRO A 424 36.60 15.59 -7.86
N VAL A 425 36.26 15.62 -6.57
CA VAL A 425 36.74 14.66 -5.57
C VAL A 425 35.85 13.42 -5.42
N VAL A 426 34.64 13.46 -6.00
CA VAL A 426 33.69 12.35 -6.02
C VAL A 426 33.87 11.59 -7.34
N ALA A 427 34.23 10.31 -7.25
CA ALA A 427 34.31 9.44 -8.41
C ALA A 427 32.92 8.97 -8.86
N SER A 428 32.05 8.64 -7.91
CA SER A 428 30.65 8.31 -8.16
C SER A 428 29.80 8.45 -6.91
N VAL A 429 28.50 8.72 -7.10
CA VAL A 429 27.48 8.53 -6.06
C VAL A 429 27.02 7.08 -6.14
N SER A 430 27.42 6.27 -5.15
CA SER A 430 27.14 4.82 -5.13
C SER A 430 25.71 4.49 -4.71
N GLY A 431 25.03 5.40 -4.01
CA GLY A 431 23.67 5.18 -3.59
C GLY A 431 23.11 6.32 -2.76
N VAL A 432 21.80 6.55 -2.88
CA VAL A 432 21.05 7.52 -2.09
C VAL A 432 19.77 6.84 -1.64
N VAL A 433 19.52 6.81 -0.33
CA VAL A 433 18.29 6.23 0.23
C VAL A 433 17.77 7.15 1.32
N ARG A 434 16.46 7.42 1.31
CA ARG A 434 15.80 8.21 2.35
C ARG A 434 15.75 7.44 3.67
N VAL A 435 15.73 8.13 4.81
CA VAL A 435 15.71 7.55 6.15
C VAL A 435 14.43 8.00 6.85
N GLU A 436 13.66 7.05 7.39
CA GLU A 436 12.40 7.29 8.09
C GLU A 436 12.25 6.38 9.32
N GLY A 437 11.32 6.73 10.22
CA GLY A 437 11.00 5.91 11.39
C GLY A 437 12.07 5.96 12.50
N SER A 438 12.71 7.12 12.69
CA SER A 438 13.69 7.39 13.75
C SER A 438 13.10 8.09 14.96
#